data_AF-A0A9X5XFS0-F1
#
_entry.id   AF-A0A9X5XFS0-F1
#
_cell.length_a   1.000
_cell.length_b   1.000
_cell.length_c   1.000
_cell.angle_alpha   90.00
_cell.angle_beta   90.00
_cell.angle_gamma   90.00
#
_symmetry.space_group_name_H-M   'P 1'
#
loop_
_entity.id
_entity.type
_entity.pdbx_description
1 polymer ?
#
loop_
_entity_poly.entity_id
_entity_poly.type
_entity_poly.pdbx_seq_one_letter_code
_entity_poly.pdbx_strand_id
1 'polypeptide(L)'
;LDRARTPAPPPAVRPGQEYLAIHIAPDPLENGRYTVSHSLMSDAGGPNWQHGDPMQRVPTDGLQHAVTRIIKAVEGGGGDRLAHVWLEFVLPFELLNLPVDWWPRDTTEIPNVPLAVDYPVVVRSLDRLQNRDWYRFWRTRWQQLARDEHPSKSVYVNVAHQNGNHLRGLEARLGDNEHCVALVLSEPPLPDHGNGRRELHAALRSGLPVVIWHRAGRSTKEFRGVLDGLLTEGLSRFPAKVAAYRRRAAIDAADDEDAAHIGRHLAVLWDDPDRKPVRPEPP
;
A
#
# COMPACT_ATOMS: atom_id res chain seq x y z
N LEU A 1 21.62 30.20 13.62
CA LEU A 1 20.69 30.75 12.60
C LEU A 1 20.17 29.57 11.81
N ASP A 2 19.07 29.01 12.30
CA ASP A 2 18.46 27.78 11.80
C ASP A 2 17.65 28.12 10.54
N ARG A 3 18.10 27.67 9.37
CA ARG A 3 17.33 27.83 8.13
C ARG A 3 16.15 26.86 8.23
N ALA A 4 15.01 27.39 8.66
CA ALA A 4 13.71 26.74 8.52
C ALA A 4 13.59 26.25 7.06
N ARG A 5 13.78 24.95 6.86
CA ARG A 5 13.51 24.28 5.59
C ARG A 5 12.03 24.49 5.33
N THR A 6 11.70 25.33 4.34
CA THR A 6 10.35 25.48 3.83
C THR A 6 9.82 24.07 3.55
N PRO A 7 8.64 23.69 4.07
CA PRO A 7 8.07 22.38 3.75
C PRO A 7 7.96 22.28 2.23
N ALA A 8 8.46 21.17 1.67
CA ALA A 8 8.28 20.88 0.26
C ALA A 8 6.78 20.98 -0.05
N PRO A 9 6.38 21.61 -1.18
CA PRO A 9 4.98 21.63 -1.56
C PRO A 9 4.45 20.19 -1.61
N PRO A 10 3.18 19.95 -1.22
CA PRO A 10 2.58 18.63 -1.40
C PRO A 10 2.80 18.19 -2.85
N PRO A 11 3.09 16.90 -3.10
CA PRO A 11 3.38 16.43 -4.44
C PRO A 11 2.22 16.84 -5.35
N ALA A 12 2.50 17.72 -6.31
CA ALA A 12 1.49 18.22 -7.23
C ALA A 12 0.86 17.02 -7.96
N VAL A 13 -0.46 17.08 -8.12
CA VAL A 13 -1.18 16.22 -9.06
C VAL A 13 -0.48 16.41 -10.40
N ARG A 14 0.07 15.32 -10.96
CA ARG A 14 0.67 15.40 -12.29
C ARG A 14 -0.49 15.54 -13.27
N PRO A 15 -0.43 16.45 -14.25
CA PRO A 15 -1.50 16.58 -15.23
C PRO A 15 -1.90 15.23 -15.81
N GLY A 16 -3.18 14.87 -15.72
CA GLY A 16 -3.69 13.59 -16.19
C GLY A 16 -3.48 12.40 -15.23
N GLN A 17 -3.16 12.63 -13.96
CA GLN A 17 -3.08 11.59 -12.94
C GLN A 17 -3.86 11.97 -11.68
N GLU A 18 -4.89 11.20 -11.33
CA GLU A 18 -5.70 11.42 -10.13
C GLU A 18 -5.42 10.34 -9.06
N TYR A 19 -5.82 10.61 -7.83
CA TYR A 19 -5.71 9.65 -6.73
C TYR A 19 -7.04 9.53 -6.01
N LEU A 20 -7.56 8.31 -5.96
CA LEU A 20 -8.69 7.94 -5.12
C LEU A 20 -8.15 7.15 -3.93
N ALA A 21 -8.11 7.79 -2.77
CA ALA A 21 -7.76 7.13 -1.53
C ALA A 21 -9.03 6.56 -0.87
N ILE A 22 -9.04 5.25 -0.66
CA ILE A 22 -10.11 4.52 0.02
C ILE A 22 -9.61 4.20 1.43
N HIS A 23 -10.34 4.65 2.43
CA HIS A 23 -9.99 4.41 3.83
C HIS A 23 -10.92 3.37 4.40
N ILE A 24 -10.35 2.29 4.93
CA ILE A 24 -11.07 1.32 5.75
C ILE A 24 -10.51 1.52 7.15
N ALA A 25 -11.37 1.79 8.13
CA ALA A 25 -10.98 1.96 9.53
C ALA A 25 -11.91 1.13 10.41
N PRO A 26 -11.45 0.59 11.55
CA PRO A 26 -12.33 -0.05 12.51
C PRO A 26 -13.49 0.88 12.89
N ASP A 27 -14.70 0.34 12.96
CA ASP A 27 -15.86 1.12 13.38
C ASP A 27 -15.74 1.46 14.88
N PRO A 28 -15.91 2.73 15.27
CA PRO A 28 -15.72 3.14 16.66
C PRO A 28 -16.80 2.61 17.61
N LEU A 29 -17.93 2.14 17.09
CA LEU A 29 -19.09 1.71 17.90
C LEU A 29 -19.31 0.20 17.87
N GLU A 30 -18.84 -0.51 16.84
CA GLU A 30 -19.11 -1.94 16.67
C GLU A 30 -17.84 -2.72 16.29
N ASN A 31 -17.35 -3.52 17.25
CA ASN A 31 -16.19 -4.40 17.03
C ASN A 31 -16.42 -5.37 15.87
N GLY A 32 -15.42 -5.52 15.00
CA GLY A 32 -15.50 -6.39 13.83
C GLY A 32 -16.26 -5.78 12.64
N ARG A 33 -16.71 -4.53 12.74
CA ARG A 33 -17.18 -3.72 11.62
C ARG A 33 -16.16 -2.64 11.26
N TYR A 34 -16.34 -2.07 10.09
CA TYR A 34 -15.50 -1.01 9.56
C TYR A 34 -16.33 0.20 9.10
N THR A 35 -15.73 1.37 9.22
CA THR A 35 -16.12 2.54 8.45
C THR A 35 -15.30 2.58 7.16
N VAL A 36 -15.97 2.62 6.01
CA VAL A 36 -15.36 2.76 4.68
C VAL A 36 -15.64 4.16 4.17
N SER A 37 -14.61 4.93 3.88
CA SER A 37 -14.71 6.29 3.34
C SER A 37 -13.73 6.48 2.18
N HIS A 38 -13.78 7.63 1.53
CA HIS A 38 -12.82 7.95 0.49
C HIS A 38 -12.47 9.43 0.42
N SER A 39 -11.38 9.72 -0.27
CA SER A 39 -11.04 11.05 -0.72
C SER A 39 -10.46 11.03 -2.12
N LEU A 40 -10.78 12.05 -2.91
CA LEU A 40 -10.30 12.23 -4.27
C LEU A 40 -9.36 13.43 -4.33
N MET A 41 -8.22 13.26 -4.97
CA MET A 41 -7.31 14.33 -5.36
C MET A 41 -7.23 14.35 -6.89
N SER A 42 -7.67 15.45 -7.49
CA SER A 42 -7.79 15.61 -8.95
C SER A 42 -7.30 16.97 -9.42
N ASP A 43 -6.98 17.08 -10.71
CA ASP A 43 -6.57 18.36 -11.32
C ASP A 43 -7.68 19.42 -11.16
N ALA A 44 -8.94 19.04 -11.35
CA ALA A 44 -10.10 19.91 -11.16
C ALA A 44 -10.29 20.36 -9.71
N GLY A 45 -9.90 19.52 -8.75
CA GLY A 45 -9.98 19.81 -7.31
C GLY A 45 -8.77 20.55 -6.73
N GLY A 46 -7.70 20.72 -7.53
CA GLY A 46 -6.42 21.23 -7.06
C GLY A 46 -5.71 20.24 -6.12
N PRO A 47 -4.70 20.71 -5.36
CA PRO A 47 -3.85 19.83 -4.55
C PRO A 47 -4.53 19.33 -3.25
N ASN A 48 -5.81 19.62 -3.05
CA ASN A 48 -6.53 19.30 -1.81
C ASN A 48 -7.35 18.02 -1.96
N TRP A 49 -7.43 17.24 -0.89
CA TRP A 49 -8.30 16.07 -0.82
C TRP A 49 -9.76 16.47 -0.67
N GLN A 50 -10.61 16.00 -1.58
CA GLN A 50 -12.06 16.12 -1.50
C GLN A 50 -12.61 14.85 -0.87
N HIS A 51 -13.22 14.96 0.31
CA HIS A 51 -13.68 13.80 1.05
C HIS A 51 -15.14 13.46 0.74
N GLY A 52 -15.41 12.22 0.39
CA GLY A 52 -16.77 11.72 0.27
C GLY A 52 -17.38 11.32 1.61
N ASP A 53 -18.64 10.89 1.56
CA ASP A 53 -19.38 10.44 2.72
C ASP A 53 -18.97 9.03 3.17
N PRO A 54 -18.85 8.78 4.49
CA PRO A 54 -18.50 7.48 5.02
C PRO A 54 -19.69 6.50 5.00
N MET A 55 -19.39 5.24 4.70
CA MET A 55 -20.25 4.09 4.94
C MET A 55 -19.86 3.46 6.28
N GLN A 56 -20.74 3.51 7.27
CA GLN A 56 -20.48 3.00 8.63
C GLN A 56 -20.95 1.54 8.77
N ARG A 57 -20.44 0.84 9.79
CA ARG A 57 -20.85 -0.52 10.17
C ARG A 57 -20.79 -1.56 9.03
N VAL A 58 -19.83 -1.42 8.13
CA VAL A 58 -19.60 -2.36 7.02
C VAL A 58 -18.95 -3.62 7.59
N PRO A 59 -19.52 -4.83 7.39
CA PRO A 59 -18.86 -6.07 7.80
C PRO A 59 -17.67 -6.40 6.89
N THR A 60 -16.77 -7.28 7.35
CA THR A 60 -15.59 -7.72 6.59
C THR A 60 -15.94 -8.25 5.19
N ASP A 61 -16.98 -9.05 5.06
CA ASP A 61 -17.47 -9.61 3.80
C ASP A 61 -18.17 -8.56 2.90
N GLY A 62 -18.61 -7.44 3.48
CA GLY A 62 -19.20 -6.31 2.77
C GLY A 62 -18.17 -5.30 2.23
N LEU A 63 -16.89 -5.42 2.58
CA LEU A 63 -15.87 -4.44 2.19
C LEU A 63 -15.71 -4.32 0.67
N GLN A 64 -15.70 -5.44 -0.05
CA GLN A 64 -15.57 -5.44 -1.52
C GLN A 64 -16.71 -4.65 -2.18
N HIS A 65 -17.94 -4.90 -1.75
CA HIS A 65 -19.11 -4.22 -2.28
C HIS A 65 -19.10 -2.71 -1.97
N ALA A 66 -18.69 -2.33 -0.75
CA ALA A 66 -18.54 -0.93 -0.37
C ALA A 66 -17.51 -0.20 -1.26
N VAL A 67 -16.38 -0.85 -1.55
CA VAL A 67 -15.34 -0.31 -2.43
C VAL A 67 -15.81 -0.18 -3.87
N THR A 68 -16.47 -1.21 -4.42
CA THR A 68 -17.09 -1.12 -5.76
C THR A 68 -18.06 0.06 -5.86
N ARG A 69 -18.89 0.29 -4.83
CA ARG A 69 -19.83 1.41 -4.81
C ARG A 69 -19.12 2.77 -4.83
N ILE A 70 -18.01 2.91 -4.10
CA ILE A 70 -17.19 4.13 -4.10
C ILE A 70 -16.59 4.37 -5.49
N ILE A 71 -15.96 3.36 -6.08
CA ILE A 71 -15.31 3.47 -7.39
C ILE A 71 -16.35 3.85 -8.45
N LYS A 72 -17.50 3.16 -8.48
CA LYS A 72 -18.62 3.50 -9.39
C LYS A 72 -19.11 4.93 -9.22
N ALA A 73 -19.20 5.44 -7.98
CA ALA A 73 -19.65 6.81 -7.75
C ALA A 73 -18.64 7.84 -8.28
N VAL A 74 -17.34 7.59 -8.09
CA VAL A 74 -16.27 8.49 -8.55
C VAL A 74 -16.14 8.50 -10.08
N GLU A 75 -16.23 7.32 -10.70
CA GLU A 75 -16.17 7.14 -12.16
C GLU A 75 -17.45 7.64 -12.85
N GLY A 76 -18.62 7.32 -12.31
CA GLY A 76 -19.91 7.74 -12.85
C GLY A 76 -20.12 9.26 -12.80
N GLY A 77 -19.53 9.94 -11.79
CA GLY A 77 -19.48 11.40 -11.74
C GLY A 77 -18.39 12.03 -12.62
N GLY A 78 -17.66 11.23 -13.40
CA GLY A 78 -16.42 11.60 -14.08
C GLY A 78 -16.33 11.22 -15.55
N GLY A 79 -17.43 10.89 -16.22
CA GLY A 79 -17.45 10.27 -17.56
C GLY A 79 -16.69 10.97 -18.71
N ASP A 80 -16.08 12.14 -18.50
CA ASP A 80 -15.23 12.85 -19.46
C ASP A 80 -13.77 13.05 -18.96
N ARG A 81 -13.37 12.38 -17.87
CA ARG A 81 -12.02 12.48 -17.31
C ARG A 81 -11.04 11.65 -18.13
N LEU A 82 -10.04 12.34 -18.69
CA LEU A 82 -8.91 11.73 -19.40
C LEU A 82 -7.78 11.26 -18.46
N ALA A 83 -7.96 11.36 -17.15
CA ALA A 83 -6.90 11.13 -16.18
C ALA A 83 -6.82 9.67 -15.72
N HIS A 84 -5.59 9.18 -15.52
CA HIS A 84 -5.35 7.86 -14.93
C HIS A 84 -5.51 7.92 -13.40
N VAL A 85 -6.49 7.17 -12.87
CA VAL A 85 -6.75 7.12 -11.43
C VAL A 85 -5.84 6.07 -10.75
N TRP A 86 -5.13 6.50 -9.71
CA TRP A 86 -4.42 5.62 -8.79
C TRP A 86 -5.30 5.33 -7.57
N LEU A 87 -5.39 4.06 -7.17
CA LEU A 87 -6.10 3.67 -5.95
C LEU A 87 -5.13 3.56 -4.79
N GLU A 88 -5.39 4.31 -3.72
CA GLU A 88 -4.65 4.22 -2.46
C GLU A 88 -5.52 3.61 -1.37
N PHE A 89 -5.24 2.38 -0.96
CA PHE A 89 -5.95 1.75 0.14
C PHE A 89 -5.24 2.07 1.46
N VAL A 90 -5.89 2.88 2.30
CA VAL A 90 -5.45 3.14 3.67
C VAL A 90 -6.15 2.16 4.60
N LEU A 91 -5.39 1.20 5.12
CA LEU A 91 -5.92 0.04 5.84
C LEU A 91 -5.33 -0.06 7.25
N PRO A 92 -6.10 -0.52 8.25
CA PRO A 92 -5.54 -0.86 9.55
C PRO A 92 -4.67 -2.11 9.44
N PHE A 93 -3.81 -2.30 10.43
CA PHE A 93 -2.78 -3.32 10.44
C PHE A 93 -3.29 -4.72 10.09
N GLU A 94 -4.44 -5.13 10.63
CA GLU A 94 -5.05 -6.44 10.41
C GLU A 94 -5.55 -6.66 8.98
N LEU A 95 -5.77 -5.59 8.22
CA LEU A 95 -6.26 -5.65 6.85
C LEU A 95 -5.16 -5.44 5.80
N LEU A 96 -3.92 -5.15 6.20
CA LEU A 96 -2.82 -4.89 5.26
C LEU A 96 -2.54 -6.06 4.30
N ASN A 97 -2.84 -7.30 4.68
CA ASN A 97 -2.65 -8.47 3.81
C ASN A 97 -3.81 -8.73 2.82
N LEU A 98 -4.89 -7.94 2.87
CA LEU A 98 -6.01 -8.12 1.94
C LEU A 98 -5.56 -7.96 0.47
N PRO A 99 -6.06 -8.80 -0.45
CA PRO A 99 -5.74 -8.69 -1.87
C PRO A 99 -6.65 -7.65 -2.54
N VAL A 100 -6.59 -6.40 -2.06
CA VAL A 100 -7.48 -5.30 -2.51
C VAL A 100 -7.36 -4.99 -4.01
N ASP A 101 -6.16 -5.18 -4.57
CA ASP A 101 -5.86 -5.10 -6.01
C ASP A 101 -6.56 -6.19 -6.83
N TRP A 102 -6.96 -7.30 -6.20
CA TRP A 102 -7.72 -8.39 -6.82
C TRP A 102 -9.21 -8.35 -6.53
N TRP A 103 -9.69 -7.32 -5.86
CA TRP A 103 -11.12 -7.11 -5.71
C TRP A 103 -11.74 -6.80 -7.08
N PRO A 104 -12.99 -7.21 -7.32
CA PRO A 104 -13.65 -6.92 -8.59
C PRO A 104 -13.88 -5.41 -8.72
N ARG A 105 -13.68 -4.87 -9.92
CA ARG A 105 -14.10 -3.51 -10.26
C ARG A 105 -15.60 -3.34 -10.03
N ASP A 106 -16.36 -4.37 -10.40
CA ASP A 106 -17.79 -4.42 -10.24
C ASP A 106 -18.24 -5.79 -9.73
N THR A 107 -18.72 -5.86 -8.48
CA THR A 107 -19.27 -7.09 -7.88
C THR A 107 -20.52 -7.63 -8.57
N THR A 108 -21.14 -6.86 -9.48
CA THR A 108 -22.38 -7.23 -10.18
C THR A 108 -22.14 -7.71 -11.61
N GLU A 109 -20.93 -7.55 -12.14
CA GLU A 109 -20.57 -7.96 -13.51
C GLU A 109 -19.87 -9.33 -13.51
N ILE A 110 -20.05 -10.07 -14.63
CA ILE A 110 -19.36 -11.34 -14.89
C ILE A 110 -18.77 -11.25 -16.30
N PRO A 111 -17.46 -11.54 -16.50
CA PRO A 111 -16.50 -11.96 -15.47
C PRO A 111 -16.10 -10.82 -14.51
N ASN A 112 -15.72 -11.21 -13.28
CA ASN A 112 -15.20 -10.28 -12.27
C ASN A 112 -13.80 -9.80 -12.67
N VAL A 113 -13.71 -8.63 -13.32
CA VAL A 113 -12.41 -8.03 -13.67
C VAL A 113 -11.75 -7.43 -12.42
N PRO A 114 -10.51 -7.84 -12.06
CA PRO A 114 -9.79 -7.29 -10.92
C PRO A 114 -9.46 -5.79 -11.07
N LEU A 115 -9.43 -5.05 -9.97
CA LEU A 115 -9.01 -3.63 -9.96
C LEU A 115 -7.61 -3.42 -10.57
N ALA A 116 -6.68 -4.37 -10.38
CA ALA A 116 -5.34 -4.30 -10.93
C ALA A 116 -5.26 -4.26 -12.46
N VAL A 117 -6.34 -4.59 -13.17
CA VAL A 117 -6.39 -4.51 -14.64
C VAL A 117 -6.45 -3.05 -15.11
N ASP A 118 -7.25 -2.25 -14.42
CA ASP A 118 -7.59 -0.87 -14.81
C ASP A 118 -6.81 0.17 -13.99
N TYR A 119 -6.46 -0.16 -12.74
CA TYR A 119 -5.90 0.78 -11.79
C TYR A 119 -4.56 0.32 -11.22
N PRO A 120 -3.56 1.21 -11.14
CA PRO A 120 -2.45 1.06 -10.19
C PRO A 120 -2.98 1.11 -8.75
N VAL A 121 -2.62 0.10 -7.95
CA VAL A 121 -3.08 -0.03 -6.56
C VAL A 121 -1.90 -0.03 -5.59
N VAL A 122 -1.93 0.87 -4.60
CA VAL A 122 -0.98 0.92 -3.48
C VAL A 122 -1.69 0.75 -2.14
N VAL A 123 -1.01 0.13 -1.18
CA VAL A 123 -1.50 -0.05 0.19
C VAL A 123 -0.71 0.84 1.14
N ARG A 124 -1.41 1.47 2.08
CA ARG A 124 -0.90 2.40 3.08
C ARG A 124 -1.38 1.98 4.47
N SER A 125 -0.60 2.31 5.50
CA SER A 125 -0.98 1.96 6.89
C SER A 125 -1.76 3.10 7.53
N LEU A 126 -3.00 2.80 7.95
CA LEU A 126 -3.81 3.70 8.76
C LEU A 126 -3.13 3.97 10.12
N ASP A 127 -2.58 2.93 10.76
CA ASP A 127 -1.91 3.03 12.05
C ASP A 127 -0.76 4.05 12.02
N ARG A 128 -0.01 4.11 10.92
CA ARG A 128 1.06 5.11 10.74
C ARG A 128 0.54 6.52 10.58
N LEU A 129 -0.55 6.70 9.84
CA LEU A 129 -1.17 8.01 9.67
C LEU A 129 -1.75 8.54 10.99
N GLN A 130 -2.20 7.65 11.87
CA GLN A 130 -2.73 8.01 13.19
C GLN A 130 -1.63 8.16 14.26
N ASN A 131 -0.47 7.54 14.10
CA ASN A 131 0.60 7.57 15.10
C ASN A 131 1.67 8.64 14.82
N ARG A 132 1.52 9.82 15.46
CA ARG A 132 2.44 10.96 15.31
C ARG A 132 3.88 10.66 15.71
N ASP A 133 4.13 9.73 16.63
CA ASP A 133 5.49 9.44 17.11
C ASP A 133 6.36 8.81 16.00
N TRP A 134 5.73 8.17 15.01
CA TRP A 134 6.45 7.48 13.94
C TRP A 134 6.80 8.42 12.77
N TYR A 135 6.23 9.63 12.73
CA TYR A 135 6.38 10.57 11.60
C TYR A 135 7.83 10.98 11.34
N ARG A 136 8.63 11.16 12.40
CA ARG A 136 10.03 11.59 12.24
C ARG A 136 10.82 10.55 11.46
N PHE A 137 10.85 9.31 11.93
CA PHE A 137 11.59 8.23 11.29
C PHE A 137 11.05 7.96 9.89
N TRP A 138 9.73 7.97 9.73
CA TRP A 138 9.07 7.78 8.45
C TRP A 138 9.45 8.85 7.41
N ARG A 139 9.41 10.14 7.78
CA ARG A 139 9.86 11.26 6.92
C ARG A 139 11.33 11.15 6.54
N THR A 140 12.19 10.80 7.50
CA THR A 140 13.61 10.61 7.22
C THR A 140 13.81 9.52 6.17
N ARG A 141 13.19 8.35 6.32
CA ARG A 141 13.31 7.24 5.36
C ARG A 141 12.66 7.53 4.02
N TRP A 142 11.55 8.26 3.98
CA TRP A 142 10.94 8.72 2.74
C TRP A 142 11.87 9.65 1.95
N GLN A 143 12.58 10.56 2.64
CA GLN A 143 13.59 11.40 2.00
C GLN A 143 14.78 10.59 1.48
N GLN A 144 15.15 9.50 2.16
CA GLN A 144 16.19 8.58 1.67
C GLN A 144 15.71 7.80 0.44
N LEU A 145 14.46 7.36 0.42
CA LEU A 145 13.84 6.70 -0.74
C LEU A 145 13.91 7.59 -1.99
N ALA A 146 13.68 8.89 -1.83
CA ALA A 146 13.75 9.86 -2.93
C ALA A 146 15.17 10.04 -3.52
N ARG A 147 16.23 9.56 -2.84
CA ARG A 147 17.59 9.52 -3.40
C ARG A 147 17.80 8.37 -4.38
N ASP A 148 16.87 7.41 -4.41
CA ASP A 148 16.83 6.27 -5.32
C ASP A 148 18.16 5.47 -5.37
N GLU A 149 18.73 5.21 -4.18
CA GLU A 149 19.93 4.39 -4.06
C GLU A 149 19.69 2.96 -4.55
N HIS A 150 20.76 2.35 -5.09
CA HIS A 150 20.74 0.99 -5.63
C HIS A 150 20.10 -0.01 -4.63
N PRO A 151 19.19 -0.90 -5.08
CA PRO A 151 18.44 -1.83 -4.21
C PRO A 151 19.30 -2.63 -3.23
N SER A 152 20.53 -2.99 -3.61
CA SER A 152 21.46 -3.72 -2.73
C SER A 152 21.87 -2.98 -1.45
N LYS A 153 21.65 -1.67 -1.38
CA LYS A 153 21.91 -0.83 -0.19
C LYS A 153 20.61 -0.43 0.53
N SER A 154 19.53 -0.30 -0.23
CA SER A 154 18.28 0.30 0.20
C SER A 154 17.17 -0.70 0.53
N VAL A 155 17.31 -1.98 0.13
CA VAL A 155 16.35 -3.06 0.38
C VAL A 155 16.97 -4.11 1.30
N TYR A 156 16.35 -4.32 2.45
CA TYR A 156 16.68 -5.43 3.34
C TYR A 156 15.77 -6.63 3.01
N VAL A 157 16.38 -7.75 2.63
CA VAL A 157 15.64 -9.00 2.39
C VAL A 157 15.69 -9.86 3.62
N ASN A 158 14.53 -10.09 4.24
CA ASN A 158 14.46 -10.95 5.40
C ASN A 158 14.26 -12.41 5.01
N VAL A 159 15.07 -13.28 5.59
CA VAL A 159 14.98 -14.72 5.39
C VAL A 159 14.45 -15.36 6.67
N ALA A 160 13.50 -16.28 6.54
CA ALA A 160 12.97 -17.00 7.69
C ALA A 160 14.10 -17.81 8.33
N HIS A 161 14.48 -17.45 9.56
CA HIS A 161 15.37 -18.25 10.39
C HIS A 161 14.53 -19.01 11.42
N GLN A 162 14.90 -20.25 11.73
CA GLN A 162 14.12 -21.11 12.63
C GLN A 162 14.12 -20.63 14.10
N ASN A 163 14.94 -19.63 14.46
CA ASN A 163 15.16 -19.23 15.86
C ASN A 163 14.55 -17.84 16.16
N GLY A 164 13.68 -17.78 17.16
CA GLY A 164 12.88 -16.59 17.54
C GLY A 164 13.64 -15.35 18.03
N ASN A 165 14.97 -15.39 18.15
CA ASN A 165 15.82 -14.22 18.47
C ASN A 165 15.94 -13.21 17.32
N HIS A 166 15.33 -13.50 16.17
CA HIS A 166 15.47 -12.72 14.95
C HIS A 166 14.89 -11.30 15.02
N LEU A 167 13.82 -11.08 15.80
CA LEU A 167 13.07 -9.82 15.77
C LEU A 167 13.76 -8.65 16.49
N ARG A 168 14.27 -8.84 17.72
CA ARG A 168 15.03 -7.78 18.40
C ARG A 168 16.25 -7.37 17.57
N GLY A 169 16.89 -8.36 16.94
CA GLY A 169 17.95 -8.11 15.98
C GLY A 169 17.47 -7.34 14.75
N LEU A 170 16.24 -7.55 14.28
CA LEU A 170 15.72 -6.85 13.10
C LEU A 170 15.55 -5.36 13.35
N GLU A 171 14.88 -4.96 14.44
CA GLU A 171 14.73 -3.53 14.77
C GLU A 171 16.09 -2.85 14.97
N ALA A 172 17.03 -3.51 15.65
CA ALA A 172 18.39 -2.97 15.83
C ALA A 172 19.13 -2.82 14.50
N ARG A 173 19.07 -3.82 13.60
CA ARG A 173 19.68 -3.77 12.27
C ARG A 173 19.07 -2.68 11.39
N LEU A 174 17.74 -2.53 11.43
CA LEU A 174 17.05 -1.47 10.71
C LEU A 174 17.42 -0.09 11.27
N GLY A 175 17.53 0.04 12.59
CA GLY A 175 17.96 1.27 13.27
C GLY A 175 19.39 1.69 12.94
N ASP A 176 20.32 0.72 12.83
CA ASP A 176 21.72 0.96 12.52
C ASP A 176 21.98 1.35 11.05
N ASN A 177 21.18 0.82 10.12
CA ASN A 177 21.30 1.14 8.70
C ASN A 177 20.25 2.18 8.28
N GLU A 178 20.60 3.47 8.24
CA GLU A 178 19.70 4.55 7.82
C GLU A 178 19.37 4.61 6.31
N HIS A 179 20.11 3.88 5.48
CA HIS A 179 19.88 3.79 4.03
C HIS A 179 18.80 2.76 3.66
N CYS A 180 18.48 1.83 4.55
CA CYS A 180 17.43 0.83 4.33
C CYS A 180 16.03 1.47 4.31
N VAL A 181 15.37 1.52 3.16
CA VAL A 181 14.03 2.11 3.01
C VAL A 181 12.95 1.09 2.67
N ALA A 182 13.36 -0.15 2.35
CA ALA A 182 12.44 -1.24 2.04
C ALA A 182 12.77 -2.51 2.81
N LEU A 183 11.73 -3.23 3.26
CA LEU A 183 11.85 -4.57 3.85
C LEU A 183 11.08 -5.58 3.01
N VAL A 184 11.72 -6.68 2.62
CA VAL A 184 11.03 -7.87 2.12
C VAL A 184 10.77 -8.81 3.29
N LEU A 185 9.50 -9.10 3.60
CA LEU A 185 9.12 -9.99 4.69
C LEU A 185 9.47 -11.45 4.35
N SER A 186 9.76 -12.23 5.38
CA SER A 186 10.07 -13.65 5.24
C SER A 186 8.83 -14.51 4.97
N GLU A 187 7.67 -14.09 5.47
CA GLU A 187 6.37 -14.75 5.36
C GLU A 187 5.23 -13.72 5.47
N PRO A 188 3.98 -14.05 5.09
CA PRO A 188 2.90 -13.07 5.11
C PRO A 188 2.56 -12.65 6.55
N PRO A 189 2.09 -11.41 6.76
CA PRO A 189 1.72 -10.88 8.06
C PRO A 189 0.32 -11.37 8.50
N LEU A 190 0.12 -12.69 8.51
CA LEU A 190 -1.13 -13.34 8.91
C LEU A 190 -1.15 -13.65 10.42
N PRO A 191 -2.34 -13.73 11.07
CA PRO A 191 -2.45 -14.06 12.50
C PRO A 191 -1.73 -15.36 12.91
N ASP A 192 -1.84 -16.40 12.09
CA ASP A 192 -1.25 -17.72 12.34
C ASP A 192 0.25 -17.79 12.02
N HIS A 193 0.79 -16.75 11.35
CA HIS A 193 2.17 -16.64 10.91
C HIS A 193 2.92 -15.58 11.71
N GLY A 194 3.37 -15.97 12.91
CA GLY A 194 3.88 -15.04 13.92
C GLY A 194 5.06 -14.16 13.49
N ASN A 195 5.95 -14.59 12.57
CA ASN A 195 7.10 -13.77 12.20
C ASN A 195 6.70 -12.63 11.26
N GLY A 196 5.91 -12.90 10.21
CA GLY A 196 5.52 -11.89 9.23
C GLY A 196 4.86 -10.66 9.85
N ARG A 197 3.94 -10.86 10.81
CA ARG A 197 3.31 -9.74 11.54
C ARG A 197 4.34 -8.92 12.33
N ARG A 198 5.26 -9.60 13.01
CA ARG A 198 6.29 -8.93 13.81
C ARG A 198 7.28 -8.17 12.94
N GLU A 199 7.67 -8.73 11.81
CA GLU A 199 8.54 -8.08 10.83
C GLU A 199 7.89 -6.83 10.22
N LEU A 200 6.61 -6.93 9.84
CA LEU A 200 5.85 -5.78 9.36
C LEU A 200 5.78 -4.68 10.41
N HIS A 201 5.44 -5.04 11.66
CA HIS A 201 5.39 -4.08 12.77
C HIS A 201 6.74 -3.39 13.01
N ALA A 202 7.84 -4.16 12.99
CA ALA A 202 9.20 -3.62 13.11
C ALA A 202 9.54 -2.65 11.97
N ALA A 203 9.16 -2.95 10.73
CA ALA A 203 9.37 -2.07 9.58
C ALA A 203 8.60 -0.74 9.71
N LEU A 204 7.30 -0.81 10.06
CA LEU A 204 6.47 0.37 10.23
C LEU A 204 7.02 1.30 11.33
N ARG A 205 7.41 0.72 12.48
CA ARG A 205 8.00 1.46 13.61
C ARG A 205 9.37 2.05 13.29
N SER A 206 10.16 1.36 12.50
CA SER A 206 11.48 1.84 12.03
C SER A 206 11.35 2.88 10.91
N GLY A 207 10.13 3.22 10.50
CA GLY A 207 9.83 4.25 9.51
C GLY A 207 10.01 3.81 8.06
N LEU A 208 10.15 2.52 7.76
CA LEU A 208 10.37 2.06 6.38
C LEU A 208 9.15 2.36 5.51
N PRO A 209 9.27 3.19 4.46
CA PRO A 209 8.14 3.54 3.62
C PRO A 209 7.67 2.42 2.69
N VAL A 210 8.52 1.41 2.45
CA VAL A 210 8.22 0.30 1.56
C VAL A 210 8.32 -1.02 2.32
N VAL A 211 7.28 -1.85 2.22
CA VAL A 211 7.31 -3.23 2.73
C VAL A 211 6.74 -4.14 1.66
N ILE A 212 7.41 -5.26 1.38
CA ILE A 212 7.11 -6.15 0.26
C ILE A 212 6.96 -7.57 0.80
N TRP A 213 5.93 -8.29 0.38
CA TRP A 213 5.75 -9.69 0.80
C TRP A 213 4.91 -10.49 -0.19
N HIS A 214 4.97 -11.80 -0.04
CA HIS A 214 4.08 -12.73 -0.71
C HIS A 214 2.88 -13.03 0.20
N ARG A 215 1.65 -12.77 -0.25
CA ARG A 215 0.42 -12.80 0.57
C ARG A 215 0.05 -14.17 1.12
N ALA A 216 0.36 -15.23 0.37
CA ALA A 216 -0.11 -16.58 0.63
C ALA A 216 1.01 -17.55 1.07
N GLY A 217 2.25 -17.09 1.17
CA GLY A 217 3.38 -18.01 1.30
C GLY A 217 4.69 -17.32 1.63
N ARG A 218 5.70 -18.11 1.98
CA ARG A 218 7.03 -17.62 2.36
C ARG A 218 7.75 -16.98 1.18
N SER A 219 8.72 -16.10 1.48
CA SER A 219 9.64 -15.52 0.50
C SER A 219 10.57 -16.59 -0.06
N THR A 220 10.21 -17.15 -1.21
CA THR A 220 10.99 -18.16 -1.96
C THR A 220 12.10 -17.50 -2.81
N LYS A 221 13.01 -18.32 -3.36
CA LYS A 221 14.01 -17.83 -4.33
C LYS A 221 13.36 -17.28 -5.60
N GLU A 222 12.30 -17.92 -6.06
CA GLU A 222 11.53 -17.50 -7.24
C GLU A 222 10.89 -16.12 -7.02
N PHE A 223 10.22 -15.93 -5.88
CA PHE A 223 9.67 -14.64 -5.48
C PHE A 223 10.73 -13.54 -5.47
N ARG A 224 11.91 -13.83 -4.90
CA ARG A 224 13.03 -12.87 -4.87
C ARG A 224 13.57 -12.56 -6.27
N GLY A 225 13.66 -13.56 -7.16
CA GLY A 225 14.07 -13.33 -8.55
C GLY A 225 13.12 -12.40 -9.30
N VAL A 226 11.80 -12.51 -9.07
CA VAL A 226 10.82 -11.55 -9.59
C VAL A 226 11.05 -10.16 -9.01
N LEU A 227 11.28 -10.04 -7.70
CA LEU A 227 11.56 -8.75 -7.05
C LEU A 227 12.82 -8.10 -7.60
N ASP A 228 13.91 -8.85 -7.81
CA ASP A 228 15.14 -8.34 -8.40
C ASP A 228 14.87 -7.67 -9.75
N GLY A 229 14.08 -8.33 -10.61
CA GLY A 229 13.66 -7.78 -11.90
C GLY A 229 12.85 -6.49 -11.78
N LEU A 230 11.89 -6.44 -10.84
CA LEU A 230 11.07 -5.25 -10.58
C LEU A 230 11.89 -4.09 -10.01
N LEU A 231 12.93 -4.38 -9.22
CA LEU A 231 13.78 -3.40 -8.56
C LEU A 231 14.96 -2.91 -9.43
N THR A 232 15.20 -3.50 -10.60
CA THR A 232 16.34 -3.16 -11.50
C THR A 232 16.48 -1.66 -11.80
N GLU A 233 15.36 -0.90 -11.84
CA GLU A 233 15.38 0.55 -12.11
C GLU A 233 15.19 1.40 -10.85
N GLY A 234 15.51 0.85 -9.69
CA GLY A 234 15.35 1.52 -8.41
C GLY A 234 13.93 1.43 -7.84
N LEU A 235 13.76 2.03 -6.67
CA LEU A 235 12.49 2.01 -5.95
C LEU A 235 11.54 3.11 -6.44
N SER A 236 12.06 4.19 -7.04
CA SER A 236 11.23 5.31 -7.52
C SER A 236 10.14 4.90 -8.52
N ARG A 237 10.44 3.91 -9.39
CA ARG A 237 9.52 3.34 -10.39
C ARG A 237 8.76 2.11 -9.91
N PHE A 238 9.05 1.63 -8.70
CA PHE A 238 8.59 0.35 -8.23
C PHE A 238 7.05 0.21 -8.19
N PRO A 239 6.26 1.19 -7.70
CA PRO A 239 4.79 1.08 -7.72
C PRO A 239 4.22 0.88 -9.12
N ALA A 240 4.73 1.61 -10.12
CA ALA A 240 4.26 1.50 -11.50
C ALA A 240 4.64 0.14 -12.12
N LYS A 241 5.84 -0.37 -11.83
CA LYS A 241 6.27 -1.71 -12.26
C LYS A 241 5.42 -2.83 -11.63
N VAL A 242 5.12 -2.70 -10.33
CA VAL A 242 4.25 -3.64 -9.62
C VAL A 242 2.84 -3.61 -10.20
N ALA A 243 2.29 -2.43 -10.52
CA ALA A 243 1.00 -2.31 -11.19
C ALA A 243 0.98 -3.02 -12.55
N ALA A 244 1.99 -2.77 -13.39
CA ALA A 244 2.11 -3.44 -14.69
C ALA A 244 2.25 -4.97 -14.56
N TYR A 245 3.01 -5.45 -13.57
CA TYR A 245 3.21 -6.86 -13.31
C TYR A 245 1.93 -7.55 -12.80
N ARG A 246 1.15 -6.89 -11.93
CA ARG A 246 -0.17 -7.36 -11.49
C ARG A 246 -1.19 -7.39 -12.63
N ARG A 247 -1.19 -6.36 -13.49
CA ARG A 247 -2.05 -6.33 -14.69
C ARG A 247 -1.78 -7.51 -15.61
N ARG A 248 -0.49 -7.83 -15.85
CA ARG A 248 -0.12 -9.03 -16.62
C ARG A 248 -0.64 -10.30 -15.96
N ALA A 249 -0.42 -10.44 -14.65
CA ALA A 249 -0.91 -11.58 -13.88
C ALA A 249 -2.44 -11.77 -13.99
N ALA A 250 -3.20 -10.67 -13.98
CA ALA A 250 -4.66 -10.70 -14.09
C ALA A 250 -5.14 -11.05 -15.50
N ILE A 251 -4.42 -10.62 -16.53
CA ILE A 251 -4.71 -11.02 -17.92
C ILE A 251 -4.40 -12.51 -18.11
N ASP A 252 -3.23 -12.96 -17.68
CA ASP A 252 -2.81 -14.36 -17.84
C ASP A 252 -3.74 -15.31 -17.05
N ALA A 253 -4.21 -14.89 -15.86
CA ALA A 253 -5.18 -15.65 -15.07
C ALA A 253 -6.58 -15.74 -15.71
N ALA A 254 -6.93 -14.84 -16.63
CA ALA A 254 -8.17 -14.95 -17.40
C ALA A 254 -8.06 -16.02 -18.50
N ASP A 255 -6.85 -16.31 -18.96
CA ASP A 255 -6.56 -17.35 -19.96
C ASP A 255 -6.32 -18.73 -19.30
N ASP A 256 -5.81 -18.76 -18.06
CA ASP A 256 -5.54 -19.96 -17.26
C ASP A 256 -5.76 -19.72 -15.76
N GLU A 257 -6.89 -20.17 -15.21
CA GLU A 257 -7.23 -19.98 -13.79
C GLU A 257 -6.26 -20.71 -12.82
N ASP A 258 -5.58 -21.76 -13.29
CA ASP A 258 -4.63 -22.54 -12.48
C ASP A 258 -3.21 -21.93 -12.49
N ALA A 259 -2.98 -20.88 -13.28
CA ALA A 259 -1.69 -20.20 -13.34
C ALA A 259 -1.36 -19.50 -12.01
N ALA A 260 -0.46 -20.11 -11.23
CA ALA A 260 0.05 -19.56 -9.98
C ALA A 260 1.04 -18.39 -10.22
N HIS A 261 0.56 -17.29 -10.80
CA HIS A 261 1.40 -16.14 -11.11
C HIS A 261 1.73 -15.33 -9.84
N ILE A 262 3.03 -15.12 -9.56
CA ILE A 262 3.52 -14.38 -8.36
C ILE A 262 2.86 -13.00 -8.22
N GLY A 263 2.56 -12.34 -9.34
CA GLY A 263 1.85 -11.05 -9.37
C GLY A 263 0.51 -11.07 -8.62
N ARG A 264 -0.17 -12.22 -8.53
CA ARG A 264 -1.40 -12.37 -7.73
C ARG A 264 -1.19 -12.21 -6.24
N HIS A 265 -0.05 -12.71 -5.77
CA HIS A 265 0.27 -12.75 -4.35
C HIS A 265 1.32 -11.71 -3.95
N LEU A 266 1.82 -10.89 -4.88
CA LEU A 266 2.74 -9.80 -4.57
C LEU A 266 1.99 -8.66 -3.87
N ALA A 267 2.31 -8.43 -2.59
CA ALA A 267 1.85 -7.29 -1.83
C ALA A 267 2.97 -6.26 -1.64
N VAL A 268 2.58 -4.99 -1.72
CA VAL A 268 3.47 -3.85 -1.53
C VAL A 268 2.72 -2.81 -0.73
N LEU A 269 3.25 -2.50 0.43
CA LEU A 269 2.93 -1.29 1.16
C LEU A 269 3.87 -0.19 0.67
N TRP A 270 3.31 0.96 0.32
CA TRP A 270 4.01 2.13 -0.20
C TRP A 270 3.41 3.38 0.42
N ASP A 271 4.14 4.02 1.33
CA ASP A 271 3.54 4.98 2.25
C ASP A 271 4.36 6.27 2.33
N ASP A 272 3.77 7.34 1.84
CA ASP A 272 4.33 8.71 1.83
C ASP A 272 3.84 9.52 3.05
N PRO A 273 4.71 9.99 3.96
CA PRO A 273 4.32 10.73 5.17
C PRO A 273 3.67 12.10 4.93
N ASP A 274 3.77 12.63 3.72
CA ASP A 274 3.17 13.90 3.32
C ASP A 274 1.81 13.72 2.64
N ARG A 275 1.46 12.49 2.21
CA ARG A 275 0.11 12.15 1.75
C ARG A 275 -0.81 11.88 2.93
N LYS A 276 -1.73 12.81 3.17
CA LYS A 276 -2.73 12.75 4.25
C LYS A 276 -4.16 12.74 3.69
N PRO A 277 -4.62 11.62 3.12
CA PRO A 277 -5.96 11.53 2.52
C PRO A 277 -7.08 11.38 3.56
N VAL A 278 -6.75 10.96 4.78
CA VAL A 278 -7.72 10.79 5.87
C VAL A 278 -8.11 12.16 6.46
N ARG A 279 -9.40 12.34 6.78
CA ARG A 279 -9.85 13.55 7.50
C ARG A 279 -9.11 13.63 8.84
N PRO A 280 -8.54 14.78 9.22
CA PRO A 280 -8.08 14.95 10.59
C PRO A 280 -9.28 14.81 11.53
N GLU A 281 -9.13 14.02 12.59
CA GLU A 281 -10.12 14.03 13.67
C GLU A 281 -10.21 15.45 14.23
N PRO A 282 -11.43 15.98 14.47
CA PRO A 282 -11.56 17.24 15.18
C PRO A 282 -10.89 17.13 16.57
N PRO A 283 -10.23 18.19 17.04
CA PRO A 283 -9.53 18.21 18.33
C PRO A 283 -10.47 18.01 19.52
#